data_AF-A0A2A2G9V2-F1
#
_entry.id   AF-A0A2A2G9V2-F1
#
_cell.length_a   1.000
_cell.length_b   1.000
_cell.length_c   1.000
_cell.angle_alpha   90.00
_cell.angle_beta   90.00
_cell.angle_gamma   90.00
#
_symmetry.space_group_name_H-M   'P 1'
#
loop_
_entity.id
_entity.type
_entity.pdbx_description
1 polymer ?
#
loop_
_entity_poly.entity_id
_entity_poly.type
_entity_poly.pdbx_seq_one_letter_code
_entity_poly.pdbx_strand_id
1 'polypeptide(L)'
;MSTEYDNYGYNKDLKELARKLRKDSTKAEIRLWSEVLRAGKMKGYTFLRQRPVLNYIADFMCKELQLIIEVDGYSHEDERQWYEDLDRQKELEEKGFTILRFTDDEVMNDLKNVERSIKGWVEDHPPSKGDFDETSIKNRFEAYIRKLQDEICDTLEAIDGRARFRHDDWERDGGGGGHTRVIEKGDVFEKGGVNISSVHGELPELIRKRFEVEEGWFWAGGLSLVIHPKSPMVPTVHANYRYFELYDDAEMNEVRDQWFGGGADLTPYYLWDEDAVHFHQVLKAACDNHGKDLYPKFKKECDEYFYNDHRSEGRGIGGLFFDYLRSNEERTAEDWYNFTTDVGDAFLDSYVPIIKRREDEKYSDQQRYFQEIRRGRYVEFNLIHDRGTLFGLKTNGRTESILMSLPPRVRWDYDFEIKEDSREAYLLDRLENPIDWIEYGEEEGILNRN
;
A
#
# COMPACT_ATOMS: atom_id res chain seq x y z
N MET A 1 -0.89 -36.69 17.56
CA MET A 1 -0.51 -35.87 16.39
C MET A 1 -0.45 -34.45 16.91
N SER A 2 0.74 -33.87 17.09
CA SER A 2 0.84 -32.48 17.54
C SER A 2 0.54 -31.60 16.33
N THR A 3 -0.64 -30.98 16.34
CA THR A 3 -0.90 -29.83 15.47
C THR A 3 -0.09 -28.67 16.03
N GLU A 4 1.07 -28.42 15.44
CA GLU A 4 1.73 -27.12 15.58
C GLU A 4 0.83 -26.09 14.92
N TYR A 5 0.31 -25.15 15.71
CA TYR A 5 -0.48 -24.06 15.19
C TYR A 5 0.45 -22.88 14.90
N ASP A 6 0.66 -22.55 13.62
CA ASP A 6 1.20 -21.26 13.22
C ASP A 6 0.10 -20.17 13.23
N ASN A 7 0.48 -18.90 13.12
CA ASN A 7 -0.45 -17.78 12.85
C ASN A 7 -1.62 -17.69 13.86
N TYR A 8 -1.31 -17.53 15.15
CA TYR A 8 -2.30 -17.31 16.21
C TYR A 8 -3.33 -18.45 16.33
N GLY A 9 -2.88 -19.71 16.22
CA GLY A 9 -3.78 -20.85 16.39
C GLY A 9 -4.52 -21.26 15.12
N TYR A 10 -4.11 -20.86 13.91
CA TYR A 10 -4.97 -21.06 12.74
C TYR A 10 -5.21 -22.53 12.40
N ASN A 11 -6.48 -22.92 12.32
CA ASN A 11 -6.87 -24.24 11.84
C ASN A 11 -7.50 -24.18 10.44
N LYS A 12 -6.72 -24.64 9.46
CA LYS A 12 -7.09 -24.70 8.05
C LYS A 12 -8.27 -25.64 7.76
N ASP A 13 -8.51 -26.65 8.60
CA ASP A 13 -9.57 -27.63 8.38
C ASP A 13 -10.97 -27.02 8.61
N LEU A 14 -11.03 -25.92 9.37
CA LEU A 14 -12.25 -25.16 9.63
C LEU A 14 -12.55 -24.07 8.58
N LYS A 15 -11.70 -23.91 7.56
CA LYS A 15 -11.80 -22.82 6.57
C LYS A 15 -13.13 -22.80 5.81
N GLU A 16 -13.61 -23.96 5.36
CA GLU A 16 -14.88 -24.05 4.63
C GLU A 16 -16.09 -23.76 5.53
N LEU A 17 -16.03 -24.20 6.79
CA LEU A 17 -17.06 -23.87 7.77
C LEU A 17 -17.10 -22.36 8.07
N ALA A 18 -15.95 -21.74 8.29
CA ALA A 18 -15.83 -20.29 8.47
C ALA A 18 -16.40 -19.51 7.29
N ARG A 19 -16.13 -19.95 6.05
CA ARG A 19 -16.71 -19.33 4.84
C ARG A 19 -18.23 -19.42 4.80
N LYS A 20 -18.80 -20.53 5.27
CA LYS A 20 -20.25 -20.69 5.39
C LYS A 20 -20.81 -19.75 6.45
N LEU A 21 -20.21 -19.71 7.65
CA LEU A 21 -20.64 -18.82 8.74
C LEU A 21 -20.61 -17.34 8.35
N ARG A 22 -19.61 -16.88 7.58
CA ARG A 22 -19.60 -15.49 7.07
C ARG A 22 -20.82 -15.14 6.21
N LYS A 23 -21.35 -16.12 5.46
CA LYS A 23 -22.54 -15.93 4.62
C LYS A 23 -23.82 -15.97 5.44
N ASP A 24 -23.82 -16.78 6.50
CA ASP A 24 -24.98 -17.05 7.35
C ASP A 24 -24.96 -16.23 8.66
N SER A 25 -24.13 -15.17 8.74
CA SER A 25 -23.99 -14.30 9.92
C SER A 25 -25.31 -13.72 10.42
N THR A 26 -25.44 -13.59 11.74
CA THR A 26 -26.59 -12.96 12.38
C THR A 26 -26.70 -11.46 12.04
N LYS A 27 -27.88 -10.88 12.29
CA LYS A 27 -28.08 -9.42 12.12
C LYS A 27 -27.17 -8.61 13.05
N ALA A 28 -26.93 -9.11 14.27
CA ALA A 28 -26.06 -8.47 15.24
C ALA A 28 -24.60 -8.49 14.74
N GLU A 29 -24.07 -9.64 14.32
CA GLU A 29 -22.74 -9.72 13.71
C GLU A 29 -22.57 -8.77 12.51
N ILE A 30 -23.53 -8.77 11.58
CA ILE A 30 -23.49 -7.89 10.40
C ILE A 30 -23.43 -6.42 10.81
N ARG A 31 -24.21 -6.04 11.83
CA ARG A 31 -24.25 -4.68 12.34
C ARG A 31 -22.95 -4.29 13.03
N LEU A 32 -22.49 -5.09 13.99
CA LEU A 32 -21.23 -4.85 14.71
C LEU A 32 -20.05 -4.75 13.74
N TRP A 33 -20.01 -5.63 12.74
CA TRP A 33 -19.02 -5.56 11.66
C TRP A 33 -19.07 -4.23 10.91
N SER A 34 -20.22 -3.93 10.28
CA SER A 34 -20.34 -2.84 9.32
C SER A 34 -20.22 -1.46 9.98
N GLU A 35 -20.71 -1.33 11.20
CA GLU A 35 -20.76 -0.05 11.92
C GLU A 35 -19.51 0.19 12.78
N VAL A 36 -18.89 -0.84 13.36
CA VAL A 36 -17.86 -0.69 14.40
C VAL A 36 -16.51 -1.34 14.04
N LEU A 37 -16.49 -2.59 13.58
CA LEU A 37 -15.24 -3.39 13.49
C LEU A 37 -14.60 -3.45 12.10
N ARG A 38 -15.31 -3.00 11.04
CA ARG A 38 -14.77 -2.97 9.68
C ARG A 38 -13.49 -2.12 9.64
N ALA A 39 -12.51 -2.58 8.87
CA ALA A 39 -11.16 -2.02 8.74
C ALA A 39 -11.11 -0.48 8.87
N GLY A 40 -10.20 0.00 9.72
CA GLY A 40 -9.96 1.42 9.99
C GLY A 40 -10.84 2.04 11.08
N LYS A 41 -12.01 1.46 11.39
CA LYS A 41 -12.96 2.06 12.35
C LYS A 41 -12.54 1.94 13.82
N MET A 42 -11.83 0.87 14.18
CA MET A 42 -11.39 0.63 15.56
C MET A 42 -9.93 1.02 15.75
N LYS A 43 -9.66 2.33 15.73
CA LYS A 43 -8.31 2.91 15.98
C LYS A 43 -7.21 2.36 15.06
N GLY A 44 -7.56 1.89 13.86
CA GLY A 44 -6.62 1.32 12.90
C GLY A 44 -6.35 -0.19 13.04
N TYR A 45 -6.89 -0.86 14.07
CA TYR A 45 -6.74 -2.31 14.24
C TYR A 45 -7.63 -3.11 13.30
N THR A 46 -7.13 -4.26 12.83
CA THR A 46 -7.84 -5.13 11.90
C THR A 46 -8.60 -6.22 12.63
N PHE A 47 -9.92 -6.25 12.47
CA PHE A 47 -10.74 -7.37 12.92
C PHE A 47 -11.05 -8.31 11.74
N LEU A 48 -10.87 -9.60 11.95
CA LEU A 48 -11.19 -10.66 11.00
C LEU A 48 -12.49 -11.34 11.41
N ARG A 49 -13.44 -11.46 10.48
CA ARG A 49 -14.71 -12.15 10.71
C ARG A 49 -14.58 -13.66 10.64
N GLN A 50 -15.29 -14.36 11.53
CA GLN A 50 -15.50 -15.81 11.48
C GLN A 50 -14.15 -16.51 11.27
N ARG A 51 -13.20 -16.22 12.17
CA ARG A 51 -11.79 -16.57 12.00
C ARG A 51 -11.51 -17.87 12.77
N PRO A 52 -11.04 -18.93 12.10
CA PRO A 52 -10.70 -20.17 12.79
C PRO A 52 -9.52 -20.04 13.75
N VAL A 53 -9.68 -20.46 14.99
CA VAL A 53 -8.64 -20.41 16.02
C VAL A 53 -8.72 -21.69 16.86
N LEU A 54 -7.62 -22.42 16.92
CA LEU A 54 -7.53 -23.78 17.46
C LEU A 54 -8.61 -24.69 16.84
N ASN A 55 -9.52 -25.23 17.63
CA ASN A 55 -10.62 -26.06 17.14
C ASN A 55 -11.95 -25.29 17.06
N TYR A 56 -11.90 -23.95 17.08
CA TYR A 56 -13.06 -23.07 17.16
C TYR A 56 -13.08 -22.05 16.00
N ILE A 57 -14.20 -21.36 15.85
CA ILE A 57 -14.35 -20.21 14.94
C ILE A 57 -14.85 -19.05 15.80
N ALA A 58 -14.05 -17.98 15.86
CA ALA A 58 -14.39 -16.74 16.55
C ALA A 58 -15.20 -15.83 15.62
N ASP A 59 -16.26 -15.18 16.11
CA ASP A 59 -17.07 -14.25 15.30
C ASP A 59 -16.24 -13.08 14.77
N PHE A 60 -15.41 -12.50 15.64
CA PHE A 60 -14.41 -11.51 15.28
C PHE A 60 -13.10 -11.75 16.03
N MET A 61 -11.98 -11.56 15.35
CA MET A 61 -10.65 -11.69 15.94
C MET A 61 -9.75 -10.55 15.47
N CYS A 62 -9.14 -9.82 16.41
CA CYS A 62 -8.01 -8.94 16.14
C CYS A 62 -6.72 -9.63 16.59
N LYS A 63 -5.81 -9.88 15.65
CA LYS A 63 -4.56 -10.58 15.94
C LYS A 63 -3.62 -9.69 16.75
N GLU A 64 -3.55 -8.42 16.35
CA GLU A 64 -2.70 -7.38 16.94
C GLU A 64 -2.97 -7.18 18.43
N LEU A 65 -4.20 -7.42 18.88
CA LEU A 65 -4.61 -7.28 20.27
C LEU A 65 -4.77 -8.62 20.99
N GLN A 66 -4.57 -9.75 20.29
CA GLN A 66 -5.02 -11.08 20.71
C GLN A 66 -6.46 -11.03 21.29
N LEU A 67 -7.35 -10.29 20.62
CA LEU A 67 -8.71 -10.04 21.08
C LEU A 67 -9.69 -10.82 20.22
N ILE A 68 -10.53 -11.62 20.87
CA ILE A 68 -11.71 -12.27 20.29
C ILE A 68 -12.94 -11.51 20.77
N ILE A 69 -13.86 -11.21 19.85
CA ILE A 69 -15.18 -10.69 20.18
C ILE A 69 -16.21 -11.71 19.68
N GLU A 70 -17.02 -12.23 20.60
CA GLU A 70 -18.13 -13.14 20.29
C GLU A 70 -19.46 -12.40 20.46
N VAL A 71 -20.38 -12.62 19.53
CA VAL A 71 -21.75 -12.07 19.56
C VAL A 71 -22.69 -13.23 19.84
N ASP A 72 -22.84 -13.56 21.12
CA ASP A 72 -23.66 -14.69 21.56
C ASP A 72 -24.53 -14.31 22.76
N GLY A 73 -25.80 -14.70 22.70
CA GLY A 73 -26.71 -14.71 23.84
C GLY A 73 -26.51 -15.99 24.65
N TYR A 74 -26.06 -15.88 25.90
CA TYR A 74 -26.03 -17.01 26.83
C TYR A 74 -27.38 -17.74 26.88
N SER A 75 -27.48 -18.94 26.30
CA SER A 75 -28.55 -19.89 26.62
C SER A 75 -28.00 -20.94 27.59
N HIS A 76 -27.91 -20.59 28.87
CA HIS A 76 -27.55 -21.53 29.93
C HIS A 76 -28.75 -22.43 30.31
N GLU A 77 -29.26 -23.21 29.35
CA GLU A 77 -30.27 -24.24 29.64
C GLU A 77 -29.68 -25.65 29.74
N ASP A 78 -28.42 -25.87 29.32
CA ASP A 78 -27.73 -27.17 29.38
C ASP A 78 -26.38 -27.06 30.12
N GLU A 79 -26.23 -27.81 31.22
CA GLU A 79 -24.98 -27.90 32.01
C GLU A 79 -23.79 -28.38 31.18
N ARG A 80 -24.02 -29.20 30.14
CA ARG A 80 -22.95 -29.73 29.30
C ARG A 80 -22.33 -28.66 28.40
N GLN A 81 -23.16 -27.81 27.81
CA GLN A 81 -22.73 -26.70 26.97
C GLN A 81 -21.92 -25.67 27.78
N TRP A 82 -22.30 -25.47 29.04
CA TRP A 82 -21.55 -24.62 29.97
C TRP A 82 -20.10 -25.10 30.20
N TYR A 83 -19.90 -26.41 30.40
CA TYR A 83 -18.56 -26.97 30.57
C TYR A 83 -17.73 -26.88 29.28
N GLU A 84 -18.34 -27.11 28.10
CA GLU A 84 -17.67 -26.98 26.80
C GLU A 84 -17.25 -25.53 26.51
N ASP A 85 -18.08 -24.54 26.85
CA ASP A 85 -17.76 -23.13 26.70
C ASP A 85 -16.63 -22.68 27.65
N LEU A 86 -16.60 -23.23 28.86
CA LEU A 86 -15.54 -22.99 29.85
C LEU A 86 -14.20 -23.56 29.39
N ASP A 87 -14.20 -24.80 28.88
CA ASP A 87 -12.99 -25.42 28.35
C ASP A 87 -12.49 -24.67 27.11
N ARG A 88 -13.38 -24.26 26.21
CA ARG A 88 -13.04 -23.40 25.05
C ARG A 88 -12.41 -22.09 25.49
N GLN A 89 -13.03 -21.39 26.44
CA GLN A 89 -12.52 -20.12 26.94
C GLN A 89 -11.13 -20.29 27.54
N LYS A 90 -10.95 -21.30 28.39
CA LYS A 90 -9.67 -21.60 29.02
C LYS A 90 -8.58 -21.92 28.00
N GLU A 91 -8.88 -22.71 26.97
CA GLU A 91 -7.91 -23.07 25.92
C GLU A 91 -7.45 -21.84 25.12
N LEU A 92 -8.37 -20.92 24.82
CA LEU A 92 -8.07 -19.67 24.13
C LEU A 92 -7.27 -18.70 25.01
N GLU A 93 -7.62 -18.58 26.29
CA GLU A 93 -6.90 -17.75 27.27
C GLU A 93 -5.48 -18.28 27.54
N GLU A 94 -5.29 -19.60 27.60
CA GLU A 94 -3.95 -20.24 27.70
C GLU A 94 -3.07 -19.93 26.46
N LYS A 95 -3.69 -19.58 25.32
CA LYS A 95 -3.00 -19.10 24.10
C LYS A 95 -2.83 -17.58 24.04
N GLY A 96 -3.19 -16.86 25.11
CA GLY A 96 -3.02 -15.42 25.23
C GLY A 96 -4.18 -14.60 24.66
N PHE A 97 -5.28 -15.24 24.24
CA PHE A 97 -6.45 -14.49 23.78
C PHE A 97 -7.26 -13.92 24.94
N THR A 98 -7.71 -12.68 24.80
CA THR A 98 -8.80 -12.13 25.60
C THR A 98 -10.10 -12.24 24.82
N ILE A 99 -11.19 -12.59 25.51
CA ILE A 99 -12.52 -12.74 24.89
C ILE A 99 -13.46 -11.67 25.48
N LEU A 100 -14.02 -10.82 24.61
CA LEU A 100 -15.15 -9.97 24.93
C LEU A 100 -16.43 -10.58 24.35
N ARG A 101 -17.51 -10.56 25.11
CA ARG A 101 -18.80 -11.11 24.68
C ARG A 101 -19.87 -10.04 24.75
N PHE A 102 -20.68 -9.96 23.70
CA PHE A 102 -21.85 -9.08 23.64
C PHE A 102 -23.06 -9.89 23.21
N THR A 103 -24.21 -9.63 23.82
CA THR A 103 -25.46 -10.24 23.43
C THR A 103 -26.02 -9.61 22.15
N ASP A 104 -26.86 -10.36 21.44
CA ASP A 104 -27.63 -9.82 20.30
C ASP A 104 -28.39 -8.56 20.67
N ASP A 105 -28.99 -8.51 21.87
CA ASP A 105 -29.77 -7.36 22.33
C ASP A 105 -28.88 -6.11 22.52
N GLU A 106 -27.70 -6.26 23.14
CA GLU A 106 -26.74 -5.15 23.30
C GLU A 106 -26.29 -4.61 21.94
N VAL A 107 -25.95 -5.48 20.99
CA VAL A 107 -25.54 -5.05 19.65
C VAL A 107 -26.70 -4.41 18.87
N MET A 108 -27.92 -4.92 19.05
CA MET A 108 -29.10 -4.43 18.32
C MET A 108 -29.72 -3.18 18.94
N ASN A 109 -29.62 -2.98 20.24
CA ASN A 109 -30.32 -1.90 20.95
C ASN A 109 -29.38 -0.90 21.62
N ASP A 110 -28.11 -1.25 21.87
CA ASP A 110 -27.14 -0.39 22.57
C ASP A 110 -25.72 -0.45 21.97
N LEU A 111 -25.64 -0.42 20.64
CA LEU A 111 -24.38 -0.50 19.89
C LEU A 111 -23.33 0.54 20.33
N LYS A 112 -23.77 1.72 20.78
CA LYS A 112 -22.86 2.79 21.24
C LYS A 112 -22.10 2.39 22.51
N ASN A 113 -22.75 1.69 23.44
CA ASN A 113 -22.06 1.20 24.63
C ASN A 113 -21.18 -0.01 24.28
N VAL A 114 -21.60 -0.90 23.37
CA VAL A 114 -20.73 -1.96 22.82
C VAL A 114 -19.45 -1.36 22.21
N GLU A 115 -19.58 -0.36 21.33
CA GLU A 115 -18.46 0.34 20.73
C GLU A 115 -17.56 0.99 21.79
N ARG A 116 -18.15 1.65 22.80
CA ARG A 116 -17.38 2.26 23.90
C ARG A 116 -16.62 1.22 24.69
N SER A 117 -17.23 0.07 25.00
CA SER A 117 -16.59 -1.01 25.74
C SER A 117 -15.41 -1.59 24.98
N ILE A 118 -15.59 -1.84 23.67
CA ILE A 118 -14.50 -2.32 22.81
C ILE A 118 -13.39 -1.26 22.74
N LYS A 119 -13.72 0.01 22.50
CA LYS A 119 -12.74 1.11 22.46
C LYS A 119 -11.97 1.27 23.77
N GLY A 120 -12.68 1.27 24.90
CA GLY A 120 -12.06 1.38 26.22
C GLY A 120 -11.13 0.20 26.49
N TRP A 121 -11.56 -1.02 26.16
CA TRP A 121 -10.70 -2.20 26.30
C TRP A 121 -9.45 -2.09 25.42
N VAL A 122 -9.60 -1.69 24.15
CA VAL A 122 -8.48 -1.47 23.21
C VAL A 122 -7.51 -0.40 23.72
N GLU A 123 -8.02 0.67 24.34
CA GLU A 123 -7.20 1.74 24.91
C GLU A 123 -6.45 1.29 26.19
N ASP A 124 -7.09 0.48 27.04
CA ASP A 124 -6.50 -0.05 28.28
C ASP A 124 -5.58 -1.26 28.05
N HIS A 125 -5.73 -1.94 26.91
CA HIS A 125 -4.97 -3.12 26.49
C HIS A 125 -4.33 -2.84 25.14
N PRO A 126 -3.35 -1.92 25.08
CA PRO A 126 -2.48 -1.84 23.92
C PRO A 126 -1.90 -3.25 23.67
N PRO A 127 -1.56 -3.58 22.41
CA PRO A 127 -1.10 -4.90 21.98
C PRO A 127 -0.28 -5.59 23.07
N SER A 128 -0.63 -6.85 23.37
CA SER A 128 0.13 -7.64 24.34
C SER A 128 1.61 -7.50 23.98
N LYS A 129 2.43 -7.16 24.98
CA LYS A 129 3.87 -6.82 24.92
C LYS A 129 4.77 -7.92 24.31
N GLY A 130 4.22 -8.89 23.58
CA GLY A 130 4.93 -9.98 22.92
C GLY A 130 5.14 -9.80 21.41
N ASP A 131 4.24 -9.15 20.67
CA ASP A 131 4.31 -9.16 19.19
C ASP A 131 4.30 -7.79 18.50
N PHE A 132 3.70 -6.75 19.08
CA PHE A 132 3.82 -5.39 18.56
C PHE A 132 4.92 -4.64 19.31
N ASP A 133 6.15 -4.90 18.90
CA ASP A 133 7.29 -4.11 19.32
C ASP A 133 7.25 -2.74 18.61
N GLU A 134 6.87 -1.69 19.34
CA GLU A 134 6.94 -0.30 18.84
C GLU A 134 8.37 0.13 18.50
N THR A 135 9.40 -0.57 18.98
CA THR A 135 10.78 -0.31 18.58
C THR A 135 11.13 -0.95 17.23
N SER A 136 10.38 -1.98 16.80
CA SER A 136 10.56 -2.64 15.51
C SER A 136 10.21 -1.71 14.35
N ILE A 137 11.19 -1.47 13.48
CA ILE A 137 11.00 -0.67 12.25
C ILE A 137 9.96 -1.35 11.35
N LYS A 138 9.99 -2.66 11.21
CA LYS A 138 9.01 -3.45 10.44
C LYS A 138 7.57 -3.18 10.89
N ASN A 139 7.28 -3.27 12.18
CA ASN A 139 5.93 -3.08 12.71
C ASN A 139 5.45 -1.64 12.51
N ARG A 140 6.32 -0.66 12.78
CA ARG A 140 6.03 0.76 12.56
C ARG A 140 5.79 1.06 11.07
N PHE A 141 6.61 0.50 10.19
CA PHE A 141 6.47 0.70 8.75
C PHE A 141 5.21 0.04 8.19
N GLU A 142 4.82 -1.14 8.68
CA GLU A 142 3.55 -1.75 8.30
C GLU A 142 2.35 -0.89 8.72
N ALA A 143 2.35 -0.37 9.94
CA ALA A 143 1.31 0.55 10.40
C ALA A 143 1.28 1.84 9.56
N TYR A 144 2.47 2.37 9.25
CA TYR A 144 2.63 3.56 8.42
C TYR A 144 2.02 3.39 7.02
N ILE A 145 2.37 2.33 6.27
CA ILE A 145 1.86 2.14 4.91
C ILE A 145 0.35 1.92 4.88
N ARG A 146 -0.23 1.33 5.94
CA ARG A 146 -1.69 1.19 6.10
C ARG A 146 -2.36 2.55 6.22
N LYS A 147 -1.85 3.39 7.13
CA LYS A 147 -2.32 4.76 7.32
C LYS A 147 -2.18 5.58 6.02
N LEU A 148 -1.03 5.52 5.37
CA LEU A 148 -0.77 6.23 4.12
C LEU A 148 -1.73 5.76 3.00
N GLN A 149 -1.99 4.45 2.89
CA GLN A 149 -2.98 3.94 1.93
C GLN A 149 -4.37 4.52 2.19
N ASP A 150 -4.81 4.58 3.46
CA ASP A 150 -6.09 5.16 3.85
C ASP A 150 -6.17 6.64 3.46
N GLU A 151 -5.18 7.44 3.85
CA GLU A 151 -5.13 8.89 3.57
C GLU A 151 -5.13 9.17 2.07
N ILE A 152 -4.36 8.42 1.29
CA ILE A 152 -4.32 8.56 -0.17
C ILE A 152 -5.67 8.19 -0.78
N CYS A 153 -6.24 7.04 -0.40
CA CYS A 153 -7.50 6.59 -0.98
C CYS A 153 -8.64 7.56 -0.66
N ASP A 154 -8.77 7.96 0.60
CA ASP A 154 -9.83 8.89 1.05
C ASP A 154 -9.72 10.24 0.32
N THR A 155 -8.49 10.76 0.16
CA THR A 155 -8.24 12.01 -0.55
C THR A 155 -8.61 11.91 -2.03
N LEU A 156 -8.21 10.83 -2.70
CA LEU A 156 -8.52 10.62 -4.12
C LEU A 156 -10.02 10.32 -4.35
N GLU A 157 -10.70 9.60 -3.46
CA GLU A 157 -12.18 9.46 -3.54
C GLU A 157 -12.89 10.80 -3.40
N ALA A 158 -12.42 11.66 -2.50
CA ALA A 158 -12.99 12.98 -2.30
C ALA A 158 -12.81 13.89 -3.52
N ILE A 159 -11.66 13.79 -4.21
CA ILE A 159 -11.39 14.51 -5.46
C ILE A 159 -12.25 13.95 -6.61
N ASP A 160 -12.34 12.64 -6.77
CA ASP A 160 -13.14 12.04 -7.85
C ASP A 160 -14.64 12.34 -7.69
N GLY A 161 -15.14 12.36 -6.44
CA GLY A 161 -16.52 12.68 -6.11
C GLY A 161 -17.55 11.62 -6.53
N ARG A 162 -17.16 10.61 -7.31
CA ARG A 162 -18.05 9.58 -7.84
C ARG A 162 -17.56 8.16 -7.59
N ALA A 163 -16.40 7.79 -8.12
CA ALA A 163 -15.87 6.45 -7.97
C ALA A 163 -15.23 6.26 -6.59
N ARG A 164 -15.21 5.00 -6.15
CA ARG A 164 -14.59 4.58 -4.90
C ARG A 164 -13.63 3.44 -5.16
N PHE A 165 -12.62 3.30 -4.31
CA PHE A 165 -11.73 2.17 -4.35
C PHE A 165 -12.49 0.89 -3.99
N ARG A 166 -12.34 -0.14 -4.83
CA ARG A 166 -12.72 -1.52 -4.51
C ARG A 166 -11.60 -2.13 -3.68
N HIS A 167 -11.96 -2.68 -2.53
CA HIS A 167 -11.03 -3.35 -1.63
C HIS A 167 -10.97 -4.84 -1.95
N ASP A 168 -9.76 -5.39 -1.92
CA ASP A 168 -9.47 -6.79 -2.18
C ASP A 168 -8.31 -7.22 -1.26
N ASP A 169 -8.68 -7.85 -0.15
CA ASP A 169 -7.76 -8.33 0.86
C ASP A 169 -7.40 -9.78 0.55
N TRP A 170 -6.10 -10.09 0.58
CA TRP A 170 -5.60 -11.41 0.22
C TRP A 170 -4.47 -11.86 1.13
N GLU A 171 -4.35 -13.18 1.26
CA GLU A 171 -3.28 -13.85 2.00
C GLU A 171 -2.37 -14.58 1.02
N ARG A 172 -1.07 -14.68 1.35
CA ARG A 172 -0.07 -15.36 0.52
C ARG A 172 0.23 -16.75 1.09
N ASP A 173 0.30 -17.74 0.20
CA ASP A 173 0.86 -19.05 0.55
C ASP A 173 2.36 -18.89 0.86
N GLY A 174 2.75 -19.21 2.10
CA GLY A 174 4.11 -18.97 2.61
C GLY A 174 4.25 -17.79 3.57
N GLY A 175 3.19 -17.02 3.84
CA GLY A 175 3.18 -16.00 4.91
C GLY A 175 2.85 -14.59 4.45
N GLY A 176 2.08 -13.89 5.28
CA GLY A 176 1.62 -12.52 5.05
C GLY A 176 0.48 -12.38 4.04
N GLY A 177 0.41 -11.23 3.37
CA GLY A 177 -0.66 -10.88 2.46
C GLY A 177 -0.61 -9.42 2.01
N GLY A 178 -1.75 -8.88 1.62
CA GLY A 178 -1.86 -7.48 1.22
C GLY A 178 -3.28 -6.97 1.07
N HIS A 179 -3.38 -5.65 0.92
CA HIS A 179 -4.62 -4.93 0.68
C HIS A 179 -4.50 -4.21 -0.66
N THR A 180 -5.23 -4.72 -1.65
CA THR A 180 -5.33 -4.10 -2.96
C THR A 180 -6.54 -3.19 -2.99
N ARG A 181 -6.32 -1.90 -3.32
CA ARG A 181 -7.39 -0.92 -3.53
C ARG A 181 -7.33 -0.41 -4.95
N VAL A 182 -8.41 -0.58 -5.71
CA VAL A 182 -8.47 -0.20 -7.13
C VAL A 182 -9.67 0.70 -7.40
N ILE A 183 -9.45 1.85 -8.00
CA ILE A 183 -10.48 2.78 -8.47
C ILE A 183 -10.55 2.70 -10.00
N GLU A 184 -11.75 2.63 -10.56
CA GLU A 184 -11.96 2.56 -12.02
C GLU A 184 -13.19 3.35 -12.43
N LYS A 185 -13.15 3.92 -13.65
CA LYS A 185 -14.28 4.62 -14.27
C LYS A 185 -14.79 5.79 -13.41
N GLY A 186 -13.88 6.48 -12.73
CA GLY A 186 -14.14 7.73 -12.04
C GLY A 186 -14.30 8.92 -12.98
N ASP A 187 -14.75 10.03 -12.42
CA ASP A 187 -14.90 11.28 -13.17
C ASP A 187 -13.54 11.98 -13.35
N VAL A 188 -12.63 11.84 -12.38
CA VAL A 188 -11.25 12.36 -12.43
C VAL A 188 -10.27 11.22 -12.71
N PHE A 189 -10.39 10.09 -12.02
CA PHE A 189 -9.47 8.95 -12.16
C PHE A 189 -10.06 7.85 -13.04
N GLU A 190 -9.46 7.64 -14.21
CA GLU A 190 -9.96 6.63 -15.16
C GLU A 190 -9.65 5.21 -14.66
N LYS A 191 -8.46 5.03 -14.11
CA LYS A 191 -8.00 3.83 -13.42
C LYS A 191 -6.90 4.20 -12.44
N GLY A 192 -6.89 3.59 -11.27
CA GLY A 192 -5.77 3.70 -10.36
C GLY A 192 -5.80 2.59 -9.33
N GLY A 193 -4.67 2.39 -8.66
CA GLY A 193 -4.65 1.56 -7.48
C GLY A 193 -3.57 1.98 -6.51
N VAL A 194 -3.84 1.70 -5.24
CA VAL A 194 -2.99 1.98 -4.10
C VAL A 194 -2.91 0.67 -3.34
N ASN A 195 -1.83 -0.07 -3.53
CA ASN A 195 -1.67 -1.42 -3.01
C ASN A 195 -0.67 -1.41 -1.87
N ILE A 196 -0.99 -2.12 -0.79
CA ILE A 196 -0.01 -2.45 0.23
C ILE A 196 0.17 -3.97 0.32
N SER A 197 1.36 -4.40 0.67
CA SER A 197 1.67 -5.79 0.99
C SER A 197 2.58 -5.85 2.21
N SER A 198 2.40 -6.87 3.03
CA SER A 198 3.31 -7.27 4.10
C SER A 198 3.44 -8.79 3.99
N VAL A 199 4.55 -9.24 3.41
CA VAL A 199 4.80 -10.67 3.10
C VAL A 199 6.06 -11.14 3.83
N HIS A 200 6.06 -12.40 4.22
CA HIS A 200 7.21 -13.02 4.87
C HIS A 200 7.33 -14.49 4.45
N GLY A 201 8.38 -15.16 4.91
CA GLY A 201 8.62 -16.58 4.71
C GLY A 201 10.06 -16.89 4.28
N GLU A 202 10.27 -18.10 3.78
CA GLU A 202 11.57 -18.51 3.24
C GLU A 202 11.88 -17.78 1.92
N LEU A 203 13.15 -17.41 1.73
CA LEU A 203 13.62 -16.79 0.52
C LEU A 203 13.45 -17.72 -0.71
N PRO A 204 12.83 -17.24 -1.80
CA PRO A 204 12.80 -17.98 -3.05
C PRO A 204 14.21 -18.33 -3.54
N GLU A 205 14.38 -19.49 -4.17
CA GLU A 205 15.69 -19.98 -4.67
C GLU A 205 16.44 -18.95 -5.53
N LEU A 206 15.71 -18.21 -6.38
CA LEU A 206 16.28 -17.15 -7.22
C LEU A 206 16.88 -16.01 -6.39
N ILE A 207 16.23 -15.65 -5.27
CA ILE A 207 16.73 -14.61 -4.36
C ILE A 207 17.90 -15.15 -3.53
N ARG A 208 17.83 -16.40 -3.05
CA ARG A 208 18.94 -17.06 -2.34
C ARG A 208 20.23 -17.07 -3.15
N LYS A 209 20.14 -17.43 -4.44
CA LYS A 209 21.28 -17.36 -5.38
C LYS A 209 21.82 -15.94 -5.55
N ARG A 210 20.96 -14.92 -5.53
CA ARG A 210 21.37 -13.51 -5.65
C ARG A 210 22.07 -12.99 -4.41
N PHE A 211 21.66 -13.45 -3.22
CA PHE A 211 22.29 -13.09 -1.94
C PHE A 211 23.41 -14.04 -1.51
N GLU A 212 23.71 -15.06 -2.31
CA GLU A 212 24.73 -16.07 -2.03
C GLU A 212 24.52 -16.76 -0.66
N VAL A 213 23.26 -17.09 -0.36
CA VAL A 213 22.86 -17.80 0.88
C VAL A 213 22.25 -19.16 0.55
N GLU A 214 22.52 -20.18 1.39
CA GLU A 214 21.92 -21.52 1.24
C GLU A 214 20.46 -21.54 1.70
N GLU A 215 20.17 -20.88 2.82
CA GLU A 215 18.85 -20.70 3.43
C GLU A 215 18.72 -19.25 3.90
N GLY A 216 17.49 -18.81 4.15
CA GLY A 216 17.23 -17.48 4.67
C GLY A 216 15.74 -17.16 4.67
N TRP A 217 15.33 -16.32 5.60
CA TRP A 217 13.95 -15.87 5.76
C TRP A 217 13.88 -14.37 5.54
N PHE A 218 12.71 -13.88 5.17
CA PHE A 218 12.54 -12.46 4.90
C PHE A 218 11.19 -11.95 5.38
N TRP A 219 11.17 -10.64 5.60
CA TRP A 219 9.96 -9.85 5.62
C TRP A 219 10.09 -8.72 4.57
N ALA A 220 9.01 -8.44 3.85
CA ALA A 220 8.94 -7.32 2.93
C ALA A 220 7.58 -6.63 3.04
N GLY A 221 7.61 -5.35 3.40
CA GLY A 221 6.43 -4.50 3.48
C GLY A 221 6.54 -3.33 2.52
N GLY A 222 5.43 -2.87 1.95
CA GLY A 222 5.45 -1.65 1.16
C GLY A 222 4.12 -1.23 0.58
N LEU A 223 4.08 0.03 0.18
CA LEU A 223 3.01 0.66 -0.60
C LEU A 223 3.49 0.86 -2.04
N SER A 224 2.64 0.54 -3.01
CA SER A 224 2.84 0.87 -4.42
C SER A 224 1.55 1.40 -5.00
N LEU A 225 1.63 2.53 -5.70
CA LEU A 225 0.48 3.14 -6.37
C LEU A 225 0.81 3.54 -7.79
N VAL A 226 -0.22 3.49 -8.63
CA VAL A 226 -0.25 4.12 -9.96
C VAL A 226 -1.63 4.70 -10.15
N ILE A 227 -1.72 5.98 -10.51
CA ILE A 227 -2.98 6.67 -10.78
C ILE A 227 -2.94 7.20 -12.21
N HIS A 228 -3.93 6.83 -13.01
CA HIS A 228 -4.14 7.30 -14.38
C HIS A 228 -5.39 8.20 -14.45
N PRO A 229 -5.21 9.53 -14.50
CA PRO A 229 -6.31 10.46 -14.66
C PRO A 229 -6.99 10.31 -16.02
N LYS A 230 -8.28 10.62 -16.07
CA LYS A 230 -9.08 10.65 -17.29
C LYS A 230 -8.68 11.81 -18.19
N SER A 231 -8.49 13.00 -17.62
CA SER A 231 -8.05 14.18 -18.36
C SER A 231 -6.59 14.04 -18.80
N PRO A 232 -6.24 14.31 -20.07
CA PRO A 232 -4.86 14.42 -20.51
C PRO A 232 -4.12 15.62 -19.89
N MET A 233 -4.83 16.53 -19.22
CA MET A 233 -4.21 17.68 -18.56
C MET A 233 -3.66 17.33 -17.17
N VAL A 234 -4.10 16.21 -16.58
CA VAL A 234 -3.58 15.72 -15.29
C VAL A 234 -2.58 14.60 -15.56
N PRO A 235 -1.35 14.68 -15.02
CA PRO A 235 -0.32 13.66 -15.23
C PRO A 235 -0.67 12.33 -14.55
N THR A 236 -0.23 11.22 -15.15
CA THR A 236 -0.10 9.95 -14.39
C THR A 236 0.93 10.13 -13.31
N VAL A 237 0.72 9.52 -12.15
CA VAL A 237 1.71 9.47 -11.07
C VAL A 237 1.93 8.03 -10.63
N HIS A 238 3.16 7.73 -10.27
CA HIS A 238 3.55 6.50 -9.59
C HIS A 238 4.27 6.85 -8.30
N ALA A 239 4.06 6.04 -7.26
CA ALA A 239 4.88 6.07 -6.05
C ALA A 239 5.05 4.67 -5.48
N ASN A 240 6.20 4.44 -4.84
CA ASN A 240 6.50 3.22 -4.12
C ASN A 240 7.30 3.54 -2.86
N TYR A 241 6.97 2.90 -1.75
CA TYR A 241 7.74 2.96 -0.51
C TYR A 241 7.78 1.56 0.07
N ARG A 242 8.98 1.00 0.23
CA ARG A 242 9.16 -0.38 0.66
C ARG A 242 10.30 -0.52 1.66
N TYR A 243 10.16 -1.52 2.49
CA TYR A 243 11.13 -1.92 3.49
C TYR A 243 11.31 -3.44 3.45
N PHE A 244 12.54 -3.88 3.56
CA PHE A 244 12.91 -5.29 3.50
C PHE A 244 13.82 -5.63 4.68
N GLU A 245 13.55 -6.78 5.32
CA GLU A 245 14.40 -7.38 6.34
C GLU A 245 14.75 -8.82 5.93
N LEU A 246 16.03 -9.16 6.07
CA LEU A 246 16.60 -10.49 5.87
C LEU A 246 16.94 -11.10 7.24
N TYR A 247 16.72 -12.41 7.38
CA TYR A 247 16.97 -13.17 8.62
C TYR A 247 17.66 -14.49 8.31
N ASP A 248 18.42 -14.99 9.28
CA ASP A 248 19.14 -16.27 9.19
C ASP A 248 18.32 -17.47 9.72
N ASP A 249 17.21 -17.22 10.42
CA ASP A 249 16.36 -18.26 11.02
C ASP A 249 14.86 -18.05 10.73
N ALA A 250 14.08 -19.12 10.95
CA ALA A 250 12.65 -19.15 10.66
C ALA A 250 11.82 -18.36 11.69
N GLU A 251 12.35 -18.18 12.90
CA GLU A 251 11.75 -17.42 13.97
C GLU A 251 11.84 -15.90 13.73
N MET A 252 12.75 -15.46 12.84
CA MET A 252 12.94 -14.07 12.42
C MET A 252 13.22 -13.12 13.60
N ASN A 253 14.04 -13.57 14.55
CA ASN A 253 14.32 -12.83 15.78
C ASN A 253 15.39 -11.74 15.61
N GLU A 254 16.41 -11.97 14.77
CA GLU A 254 17.51 -11.04 14.54
C GLU A 254 17.65 -10.68 13.06
N VAL A 255 17.63 -9.39 12.76
CA VAL A 255 17.77 -8.88 11.39
C VAL A 255 19.23 -8.97 10.95
N ARG A 256 19.47 -9.72 9.88
CA ARG A 256 20.78 -9.85 9.23
C ARG A 256 21.13 -8.67 8.31
N ASP A 257 20.19 -8.29 7.45
CA ASP A 257 20.33 -7.15 6.53
C ASP A 257 18.96 -6.49 6.38
N GLN A 258 18.95 -5.17 6.15
CA GLN A 258 17.73 -4.41 6.02
C GLN A 258 17.95 -3.18 5.14
N TRP A 259 16.96 -2.83 4.33
CA TRP A 259 17.03 -1.63 3.51
C TRP A 259 15.67 -1.08 3.14
N PHE A 260 15.66 0.23 2.93
CA PHE A 260 14.54 0.93 2.32
C PHE A 260 14.75 1.11 0.83
N GLY A 261 13.64 1.26 0.12
CA GLY A 261 13.60 1.67 -1.27
C GLY A 261 12.28 2.37 -1.56
N GLY A 262 12.24 3.16 -2.62
CA GLY A 262 11.04 3.88 -2.97
C GLY A 262 11.27 5.06 -3.88
N GLY A 263 10.31 5.98 -3.86
CA GLY A 263 10.28 7.14 -4.73
C GLY A 263 8.88 7.48 -5.21
N ALA A 264 8.77 8.61 -5.89
CA ALA A 264 7.58 9.05 -6.59
C ALA A 264 8.01 9.73 -7.88
N ASP A 265 7.29 9.50 -8.97
CA ASP A 265 7.60 10.07 -10.28
C ASP A 265 6.34 10.48 -11.04
N LEU A 266 6.49 11.51 -11.88
CA LEU A 266 5.38 12.17 -12.57
C LEU A 266 5.47 11.96 -14.09
N THR A 267 4.37 11.50 -14.69
CA THR A 267 4.27 11.21 -16.12
C THR A 267 3.19 12.07 -16.78
N PRO A 268 3.51 13.31 -17.20
CA PRO A 268 2.59 14.19 -17.92
C PRO A 268 2.34 13.75 -19.36
N TYR A 269 1.19 14.17 -19.90
CA TYR A 269 0.86 14.07 -21.33
C TYR A 269 0.96 15.42 -22.02
N TYR A 270 0.71 16.48 -21.27
CA TYR A 270 1.02 17.85 -21.62
C TYR A 270 1.80 18.41 -20.45
N LEU A 271 2.89 19.12 -20.72
CA LEU A 271 3.75 19.65 -19.68
C LEU A 271 3.30 21.08 -19.30
N TRP A 272 3.23 21.32 -17.99
CA TRP A 272 3.17 22.64 -17.38
C TRP A 272 4.36 22.76 -16.46
N ASP A 273 5.19 23.77 -16.70
CA ASP A 273 6.44 23.95 -15.97
C ASP A 273 6.16 24.16 -14.48
N GLU A 274 5.09 24.88 -14.12
CA GLU A 274 4.70 25.10 -12.73
C GLU A 274 4.27 23.81 -12.00
N ASP A 275 3.76 22.81 -12.71
CA ASP A 275 3.39 21.52 -12.12
C ASP A 275 4.63 20.66 -11.89
N ALA A 276 5.56 20.67 -12.85
CA ALA A 276 6.84 19.99 -12.73
C ALA A 276 7.67 20.56 -11.57
N VAL A 277 7.78 21.90 -11.51
CA VAL A 277 8.48 22.62 -10.44
C VAL A 277 7.81 22.34 -9.09
N HIS A 278 6.49 22.42 -8.99
CA HIS A 278 5.75 22.12 -7.74
C HIS A 278 6.05 20.71 -7.24
N PHE A 279 5.94 19.71 -8.12
CA PHE A 279 6.16 18.30 -7.76
C PHE A 279 7.57 18.10 -7.20
N HIS A 280 8.59 18.58 -7.94
CA HIS A 280 9.99 18.46 -7.55
C HIS A 280 10.34 19.30 -6.32
N GLN A 281 9.74 20.47 -6.13
CA GLN A 281 9.96 21.32 -4.95
C GLN A 281 9.46 20.66 -3.66
N VAL A 282 8.28 20.04 -3.69
CA VAL A 282 7.73 19.33 -2.53
C VAL A 282 8.60 18.13 -2.17
N LEU A 283 9.01 17.34 -3.16
CA LEU A 283 9.91 16.20 -2.94
C LEU A 283 11.29 16.64 -2.42
N LYS A 284 11.84 17.74 -2.96
CA LYS A 284 13.09 18.31 -2.46
C LYS A 284 12.98 18.78 -1.01
N ALA A 285 11.87 19.41 -0.63
CA ALA A 285 11.66 19.85 0.75
C ALA A 285 11.66 18.66 1.72
N ALA A 286 11.04 17.53 1.34
CA ALA A 286 11.11 16.30 2.12
C ALA A 286 12.54 15.77 2.23
N CYS A 287 13.31 15.74 1.13
CA CYS A 287 14.71 15.33 1.16
C CYS A 287 15.61 16.24 2.02
N ASP A 288 15.42 17.56 1.93
CA ASP A 288 16.26 18.56 2.61
C ASP A 288 16.21 18.42 4.15
N ASN A 289 15.16 17.84 4.72
CA ASN A 289 15.06 17.51 6.15
C ASN A 289 16.10 16.45 6.59
N HIS A 290 16.58 15.63 5.65
CA HIS A 290 17.47 14.49 5.91
C HIS A 290 18.86 14.65 5.27
N GLY A 291 19.00 15.61 4.35
CA GLY A 291 20.27 15.92 3.69
C GLY A 291 20.07 16.55 2.32
N LYS A 292 20.70 17.71 2.09
CA LYS A 292 20.57 18.47 0.83
C LYS A 292 21.14 17.74 -0.40
N ASP A 293 21.99 16.74 -0.18
CA ASP A 293 22.58 15.88 -1.20
C ASP A 293 21.60 14.83 -1.74
N LEU A 294 20.51 14.55 -1.01
CA LEU A 294 19.61 13.44 -1.33
C LEU A 294 18.73 13.71 -2.55
N TYR A 295 18.13 14.90 -2.65
CA TYR A 295 17.29 15.23 -3.79
C TYR A 295 18.09 15.16 -5.12
N PRO A 296 19.24 15.84 -5.28
CA PRO A 296 20.01 15.76 -6.52
C PRO A 296 20.41 14.31 -6.89
N LYS A 297 20.78 13.51 -5.89
CA LYS A 297 21.13 12.10 -6.09
C LYS A 297 19.94 11.28 -6.58
N PHE A 298 18.84 11.29 -5.83
CA PHE A 298 17.68 10.44 -6.12
C PHE A 298 16.84 10.91 -7.29
N LYS A 299 16.91 12.21 -7.62
CA LYS A 299 16.37 12.74 -8.87
C LYS A 299 17.13 12.18 -10.07
N LYS A 300 18.46 12.19 -10.02
CA LYS A 300 19.29 11.60 -11.07
C LYS A 300 19.04 10.09 -11.21
N GLU A 301 18.97 9.36 -10.10
CA GLU A 301 18.61 7.93 -10.12
C GLU A 301 17.22 7.69 -10.72
N CYS A 302 16.28 8.61 -10.53
CA CYS A 302 14.94 8.54 -11.12
C CYS A 302 14.96 8.70 -12.64
N ASP A 303 15.70 9.69 -13.15
CA ASP A 303 15.84 9.93 -14.58
C ASP A 303 16.50 8.74 -15.30
N GLU A 304 17.51 8.14 -14.67
CA GLU A 304 18.21 6.97 -15.20
C GLU A 304 17.37 5.68 -15.12
N TYR A 305 16.60 5.49 -14.04
CA TYR A 305 15.80 4.28 -13.86
C TYR A 305 14.57 4.25 -14.77
N PHE A 306 13.84 5.37 -14.90
CA PHE A 306 12.60 5.43 -15.67
C PHE A 306 12.82 5.88 -17.11
N TYR A 307 13.77 5.24 -17.80
CA TYR A 307 14.14 5.55 -19.18
C TYR A 307 13.73 4.43 -20.15
N ASN A 308 13.11 4.78 -21.28
CA ASN A 308 12.80 3.84 -22.35
C ASN A 308 13.96 3.81 -23.36
N ASP A 309 14.95 2.94 -23.14
CA ASP A 309 16.17 2.87 -23.98
C ASP A 309 15.89 2.77 -25.49
N HIS A 310 14.88 2.00 -25.88
CA HIS A 310 14.53 1.78 -27.29
C HIS A 310 13.75 2.95 -27.92
N ARG A 311 13.37 3.95 -27.12
CA ARG A 311 12.72 5.21 -27.55
C ARG A 311 13.59 6.43 -27.30
N SER A 312 14.69 6.27 -26.55
CA SER A 312 15.57 7.36 -26.11
C SER A 312 14.84 8.47 -25.34
N GLU A 313 13.85 8.12 -24.51
CA GLU A 313 13.07 9.10 -23.75
C GLU A 313 12.78 8.59 -22.32
N GLY A 314 12.68 9.51 -21.36
CA GLY A 314 12.11 9.25 -20.05
C GLY A 314 10.65 8.82 -20.14
N ARG A 315 10.20 7.95 -19.22
CA ARG A 315 8.80 7.60 -19.05
C ARG A 315 7.96 8.83 -18.71
N GLY A 316 8.53 9.73 -17.92
CA GLY A 316 7.97 10.98 -17.45
C GLY A 316 9.08 11.98 -17.10
N ILE A 317 8.76 13.00 -16.31
CA ILE A 317 9.69 14.08 -15.95
C ILE A 317 10.47 13.80 -14.65
N GLY A 318 10.59 12.52 -14.28
CA GLY A 318 11.28 12.07 -13.09
C GLY A 318 10.57 12.41 -11.79
N GLY A 319 11.37 12.52 -10.73
CA GLY A 319 10.92 12.67 -9.35
C GLY A 319 12.02 12.17 -8.43
N LEU A 320 11.72 11.21 -7.55
CA LEU A 320 12.72 10.51 -6.75
C LEU A 320 12.68 9.01 -7.07
N PHE A 321 13.85 8.40 -7.12
CA PHE A 321 14.02 6.96 -7.05
C PHE A 321 15.20 6.65 -6.13
N PHE A 322 15.00 5.69 -5.23
CA PHE A 322 16.03 5.16 -4.36
C PHE A 322 15.81 3.67 -4.10
N ASP A 323 16.89 2.94 -3.95
CA ASP A 323 16.89 1.52 -3.60
C ASP A 323 18.10 1.20 -2.74
N TYR A 324 18.02 0.10 -1.99
CA TYR A 324 19.11 -0.38 -1.15
C TYR A 324 19.67 0.66 -0.16
N LEU A 325 18.80 1.49 0.42
CA LEU A 325 19.15 2.40 1.51
C LEU A 325 19.39 1.60 2.80
N ARG A 326 20.63 1.13 2.95
CA ARG A 326 21.13 0.36 4.11
C ARG A 326 21.75 1.26 5.16
N SER A 327 21.72 0.80 6.40
CA SER A 327 22.48 1.44 7.47
C SER A 327 23.99 1.40 7.19
N ASN A 328 24.69 2.49 7.51
CA ASN A 328 26.14 2.61 7.45
C ASN A 328 26.65 3.51 8.59
N GLU A 329 27.92 3.92 8.54
CA GLU A 329 28.52 4.78 9.58
C GLU A 329 27.86 6.17 9.70
N GLU A 330 27.21 6.66 8.63
CA GLU A 330 26.61 7.99 8.56
C GLU A 330 25.10 7.99 8.85
N ARG A 331 24.41 6.88 8.54
CA ARG A 331 22.96 6.78 8.62
C ARG A 331 22.53 5.43 9.14
N THR A 332 21.69 5.45 10.16
CA THR A 332 21.06 4.28 10.75
C THR A 332 19.84 3.84 9.94
N ALA A 333 19.29 2.66 10.24
CA ALA A 333 18.00 2.24 9.68
C ALA A 333 16.85 3.16 10.10
N GLU A 334 16.94 3.77 11.28
CA GLU A 334 15.97 4.75 11.78
C GLU A 334 15.99 6.03 10.96
N ASP A 335 17.18 6.52 10.57
CA ASP A 335 17.31 7.69 9.70
C ASP A 335 16.66 7.41 8.33
N TRP A 336 16.83 6.19 7.80
CA TRP A 336 16.20 5.78 6.55
C TRP A 336 14.69 5.55 6.66
N TYR A 337 14.22 5.08 7.81
CA TYR A 337 12.80 5.02 8.11
C TYR A 337 12.19 6.42 8.06
N ASN A 338 12.75 7.38 8.81
CA ASN A 338 12.27 8.76 8.86
C ASN A 338 12.31 9.43 7.48
N PHE A 339 13.40 9.25 6.73
CA PHE A 339 13.49 9.75 5.37
C PHE A 339 12.40 9.18 4.46
N THR A 340 12.20 7.86 4.50
CA THR A 340 11.24 7.19 3.61
C THR A 340 9.80 7.60 3.95
N THR A 341 9.47 7.73 5.23
CA THR A 341 8.13 8.19 5.66
C THR A 341 7.91 9.67 5.34
N ASP A 342 8.90 10.55 5.49
CA ASP A 342 8.75 11.96 5.10
C ASP A 342 8.52 12.13 3.59
N VAL A 343 9.20 11.33 2.75
CA VAL A 343 8.95 11.33 1.30
C VAL A 343 7.58 10.73 0.96
N GLY A 344 7.11 9.75 1.74
CA GLY A 344 5.76 9.20 1.62
C GLY A 344 4.68 10.20 1.97
N ASP A 345 4.86 10.96 3.06
CA ASP A 345 3.91 11.96 3.54
C ASP A 345 3.81 13.15 2.57
N ALA A 346 4.92 13.46 1.89
CA ALA A 346 4.95 14.50 0.85
C ALA A 346 4.18 14.14 -0.43
N PHE A 347 3.76 12.88 -0.62
CA PHE A 347 3.12 12.42 -1.86
C PHE A 347 1.86 13.24 -2.19
N LEU A 348 0.92 13.36 -1.25
CA LEU A 348 -0.34 14.07 -1.51
C LEU A 348 -0.11 15.56 -1.79
N ASP A 349 0.80 16.19 -1.06
CA ASP A 349 1.15 17.61 -1.27
C ASP A 349 1.83 17.84 -2.62
N SER A 350 2.58 16.86 -3.13
CA SER A 350 3.21 16.93 -4.45
C SER A 350 2.20 16.79 -5.60
N TYR A 351 1.12 16.00 -5.42
CA TYR A 351 0.24 15.61 -6.52
C TYR A 351 -1.14 16.28 -6.51
N VAL A 352 -1.78 16.42 -5.34
CA VAL A 352 -3.15 16.95 -5.24
C VAL A 352 -3.27 18.39 -5.77
N PRO A 353 -2.34 19.32 -5.51
CA PRO A 353 -2.41 20.65 -6.09
C PRO A 353 -2.38 20.65 -7.62
N ILE A 354 -1.66 19.71 -8.24
CA ILE A 354 -1.60 19.54 -9.69
C ILE A 354 -2.98 19.09 -10.21
N ILE A 355 -3.59 18.09 -9.58
CA ILE A 355 -4.93 17.62 -9.98
C ILE A 355 -5.93 18.77 -9.95
N LYS A 356 -6.00 19.49 -8.83
CA LYS A 356 -6.96 20.60 -8.63
C LYS A 356 -6.78 21.74 -9.62
N ARG A 357 -5.56 21.98 -10.11
CA ARG A 357 -5.31 22.99 -11.15
C ARG A 357 -5.82 22.55 -12.52
N ARG A 358 -5.79 21.24 -12.82
CA ARG A 358 -5.92 20.70 -14.19
C ARG A 358 -7.20 19.91 -14.45
N GLU A 359 -7.89 19.43 -13.42
CA GLU A 359 -9.01 18.49 -13.58
C GLU A 359 -10.17 19.04 -14.41
N ASP A 360 -10.46 20.34 -14.29
CA ASP A 360 -11.53 21.03 -15.03
C ASP A 360 -11.09 21.59 -16.39
N GLU A 361 -9.81 21.48 -16.74
CA GLU A 361 -9.32 21.97 -18.03
C GLU A 361 -9.91 21.15 -19.19
N LYS A 362 -10.53 21.85 -20.15
CA LYS A 362 -11.11 21.22 -21.34
C LYS A 362 -10.00 20.70 -22.25
N TYR A 363 -10.23 19.53 -22.82
CA TYR A 363 -9.32 18.91 -23.78
C TYR A 363 -10.06 18.44 -25.03
N SER A 364 -9.33 18.37 -26.14
CA SER A 364 -9.81 17.89 -27.43
C SER A 364 -9.60 16.39 -27.59
N ASP A 365 -10.27 15.80 -28.59
CA ASP A 365 -10.05 14.40 -28.97
C ASP A 365 -8.60 14.13 -29.38
N GLN A 366 -7.92 15.12 -29.99
CA GLN A 366 -6.49 15.01 -30.33
C GLN A 366 -5.61 14.92 -29.08
N GLN A 367 -5.93 15.67 -28.03
CA GLN A 367 -5.18 15.61 -26.77
C GLN A 367 -5.42 14.28 -26.05
N ARG A 368 -6.64 13.76 -26.11
CA ARG A 368 -6.94 12.41 -25.62
C ARG A 368 -6.22 11.34 -26.44
N TYR A 369 -6.13 11.51 -27.76
CA TYR A 369 -5.38 10.62 -28.63
C TYR A 369 -3.90 10.56 -28.24
N PHE A 370 -3.26 11.71 -28.04
CA PHE A 370 -1.87 11.78 -27.63
C PHE A 370 -1.63 11.16 -26.24
N GLN A 371 -2.56 11.35 -25.29
CA GLN A 371 -2.52 10.66 -24.01
C GLN A 371 -2.51 9.13 -24.18
N GLU A 372 -3.30 8.57 -25.09
CA GLU A 372 -3.29 7.12 -25.35
C GLU A 372 -1.96 6.64 -25.95
N ILE A 373 -1.32 7.44 -26.81
CA ILE A 373 0.04 7.18 -27.33
C ILE A 373 1.07 7.18 -26.20
N ARG A 374 1.08 8.22 -25.35
CA ARG A 374 2.00 8.30 -24.21
C ARG A 374 1.75 7.22 -23.15
N ARG A 375 0.50 6.82 -22.92
CA ARG A 375 0.18 5.65 -22.09
C ARG A 375 0.71 4.35 -22.69
N GLY A 376 0.82 4.26 -24.02
CA GLY A 376 1.54 3.17 -24.69
C GLY A 376 3.00 3.11 -24.26
N ARG A 377 3.70 4.25 -24.15
CA ARG A 377 5.08 4.33 -23.63
C ARG A 377 5.20 3.91 -22.16
N TYR A 378 4.18 4.21 -21.36
CA TYR A 378 4.10 3.73 -19.98
C TYR A 378 4.03 2.19 -19.91
N VAL A 379 3.26 1.57 -20.80
CA VAL A 379 3.18 0.10 -20.93
C VAL A 379 4.49 -0.49 -21.45
N GLU A 380 5.12 0.14 -22.45
CA GLU A 380 6.44 -0.28 -22.95
C GLU A 380 7.45 -0.37 -21.80
N PHE A 381 7.54 0.67 -20.97
CA PHE A 381 8.43 0.66 -19.81
C PHE A 381 8.10 -0.46 -18.83
N ASN A 382 6.86 -0.57 -18.38
CA ASN A 382 6.48 -1.53 -17.34
C ASN A 382 6.67 -2.99 -17.78
N LEU A 383 6.51 -3.30 -19.07
CA LEU A 383 6.62 -4.67 -19.57
C LEU A 383 8.02 -5.05 -20.08
N ILE A 384 8.88 -4.07 -20.39
CA ILE A 384 10.21 -4.32 -20.96
C ILE A 384 11.32 -4.04 -19.94
N HIS A 385 11.17 -2.98 -19.16
CA HIS A 385 12.26 -2.41 -18.35
C HIS A 385 12.03 -2.53 -16.85
N ASP A 386 10.78 -2.42 -16.38
CA ASP A 386 10.51 -2.39 -14.94
C ASP A 386 10.86 -3.72 -14.25
N ARG A 387 11.90 -3.65 -13.42
CA ARG A 387 12.42 -4.81 -12.68
C ARG A 387 11.36 -5.39 -11.74
N GLY A 388 10.54 -4.55 -11.12
CA GLY A 388 9.49 -4.96 -10.19
C GLY A 388 8.42 -5.80 -10.88
N THR A 389 7.87 -5.27 -11.98
CA THR A 389 6.85 -5.96 -12.80
C THR A 389 7.37 -7.28 -13.37
N LEU A 390 8.56 -7.27 -13.99
CA LEU A 390 9.16 -8.47 -14.57
C LEU A 390 9.44 -9.55 -13.52
N PHE A 391 9.96 -9.15 -12.35
CA PHE A 391 10.21 -10.08 -11.25
C PHE A 391 8.92 -10.69 -10.72
N GLY A 392 7.90 -9.86 -10.45
CA GLY A 392 6.60 -10.31 -9.95
C GLY A 392 5.92 -11.31 -10.90
N LEU A 393 5.95 -11.05 -12.21
CA LEU A 393 5.37 -11.95 -13.22
C LEU A 393 6.14 -13.28 -13.33
N LYS A 394 7.47 -13.26 -13.20
CA LYS A 394 8.30 -14.47 -13.27
C LYS A 394 8.23 -15.35 -12.01
N THR A 395 7.82 -14.78 -10.87
CA THR A 395 7.82 -15.46 -9.56
C THR A 395 6.43 -15.88 -9.09
N ASN A 396 5.45 -15.98 -10.01
CA ASN A 396 4.04 -16.26 -9.69
C ASN A 396 3.45 -15.28 -8.66
N GLY A 397 3.92 -14.03 -8.64
CA GLY A 397 3.26 -12.96 -7.91
C GLY A 397 1.83 -12.76 -8.42
N ARG A 398 0.99 -12.11 -7.61
CA ARG A 398 -0.42 -11.91 -7.95
C ARG A 398 -0.56 -11.01 -9.18
N THR A 399 -0.80 -11.62 -10.34
CA THR A 399 -0.80 -10.96 -11.65
C THR A 399 -1.72 -9.74 -11.71
N GLU A 400 -2.94 -9.84 -11.17
CA GLU A 400 -3.90 -8.72 -11.16
C GLU A 400 -3.42 -7.53 -10.33
N SER A 401 -2.68 -7.76 -9.23
CA SER A 401 -2.10 -6.67 -8.43
C SER A 401 -0.90 -6.04 -9.13
N ILE A 402 -0.13 -6.81 -9.89
CA ILE A 402 1.05 -6.32 -10.64
C ILE A 402 0.60 -5.49 -11.85
N LEU A 403 -0.34 -6.01 -12.64
CA LEU A 403 -0.83 -5.36 -13.86
C LEU A 403 -1.87 -4.26 -13.59
N MET A 404 -2.21 -4.01 -12.32
CA MET A 404 -2.98 -2.84 -11.91
C MET A 404 -2.36 -1.54 -12.45
N SER A 405 -1.02 -1.48 -12.50
CA SER A 405 -0.23 -0.36 -13.02
C SER A 405 -0.46 -0.03 -14.48
N LEU A 406 -1.09 -0.91 -15.27
CA LEU A 406 -1.31 -0.65 -16.69
C LEU A 406 -2.56 0.22 -16.90
N PRO A 407 -2.49 1.26 -17.76
CA PRO A 407 -3.63 2.11 -18.06
C PRO A 407 -4.78 1.37 -18.77
N PRO A 408 -6.03 1.86 -18.67
CA PRO A 408 -7.21 1.17 -19.20
C PRO A 408 -7.32 1.25 -20.73
N ARG A 409 -6.67 2.25 -21.34
CA ARG A 409 -6.61 2.47 -22.79
C ARG A 409 -5.24 3.00 -23.20
N VAL A 410 -4.73 2.45 -24.27
CA VAL A 410 -3.40 2.70 -24.85
C VAL A 410 -3.48 2.62 -26.36
N ARG A 411 -2.52 3.26 -27.03
CA ARG A 411 -2.42 3.26 -28.48
C ARG A 411 -0.97 3.13 -28.93
N TRP A 412 -0.78 2.42 -30.03
CA TRP A 412 0.45 2.41 -30.82
C TRP A 412 0.07 2.58 -32.28
N ASP A 413 0.54 3.66 -32.88
CA ASP A 413 0.47 3.83 -34.32
C ASP A 413 1.86 3.69 -34.91
N TYR A 414 1.91 3.13 -36.10
CA TYR A 414 3.14 3.05 -36.88
C TYR A 414 3.55 4.45 -37.31
N ASP A 415 4.80 4.83 -37.03
CA ASP A 415 5.42 6.08 -37.46
C ASP A 415 4.60 7.34 -37.09
N PHE A 416 4.15 7.39 -35.83
CA PHE A 416 3.36 8.53 -35.34
C PHE A 416 4.20 9.82 -35.31
N GLU A 417 3.85 10.77 -36.18
CA GLU A 417 4.53 12.06 -36.28
C GLU A 417 3.93 13.10 -35.33
N ILE A 418 4.81 13.85 -34.65
CA ILE A 418 4.44 14.99 -33.83
C ILE A 418 4.65 16.27 -34.64
N LYS A 419 3.68 17.17 -34.55
CA LYS A 419 3.80 18.50 -35.13
C LYS A 419 4.91 19.28 -34.42
N GLU A 420 5.86 19.82 -35.18
CA GLU A 420 6.88 20.75 -34.66
C GLU A 420 6.22 21.95 -33.96
N ASP A 421 6.92 22.52 -32.97
CA ASP A 421 6.47 23.65 -32.15
C ASP A 421 5.12 23.44 -31.42
N SER A 422 4.73 22.18 -31.21
CA SER A 422 3.55 21.82 -30.44
C SER A 422 3.86 21.57 -28.96
N ARG A 423 2.82 21.51 -28.12
CA ARG A 423 3.00 21.15 -26.70
C ARG A 423 3.44 19.70 -26.54
N GLU A 424 3.07 18.84 -27.47
CA GLU A 424 3.50 17.46 -27.57
C GLU A 424 4.99 17.39 -27.86
N ALA A 425 5.49 18.19 -28.82
CA ALA A 425 6.92 18.29 -29.11
C ALA A 425 7.71 18.81 -27.90
N TYR A 426 7.18 19.82 -27.20
CA TYR A 426 7.80 20.35 -25.98
C TYR A 426 7.92 19.29 -24.89
N LEU A 427 6.89 18.47 -24.67
CA LEU A 427 7.00 17.35 -23.74
C LEU A 427 8.11 16.38 -24.18
N LEU A 428 8.11 15.94 -25.43
CA LEU A 428 9.09 14.95 -25.90
C LEU A 428 10.53 15.44 -25.76
N ASP A 429 10.82 16.70 -26.08
CA ASP A 429 12.15 17.29 -25.85
C ASP A 429 12.60 17.16 -24.39
N ARG A 430 11.71 17.44 -23.43
CA ARG A 430 12.00 17.30 -21.99
C ARG A 430 12.14 15.86 -21.53
N LEU A 431 11.52 14.91 -22.22
CA LEU A 431 11.68 13.48 -21.93
C LEU A 431 12.99 12.92 -22.52
N GLU A 432 13.40 13.39 -23.71
CA GLU A 432 14.68 13.04 -24.32
C GLU A 432 15.86 13.68 -23.57
N ASN A 433 15.66 14.91 -23.05
CA ASN A 433 16.67 15.72 -22.38
C ASN A 433 16.19 16.13 -20.96
N PRO A 434 16.29 15.24 -19.94
CA PRO A 434 15.92 15.58 -18.57
C PRO A 434 16.69 16.79 -18.03
N ILE A 435 16.00 17.67 -17.30
CA ILE A 435 16.56 18.91 -16.72
C ILE A 435 16.43 18.93 -15.20
N ASP A 436 17.17 19.81 -14.52
CA ASP A 436 16.91 20.12 -13.11
C ASP A 436 15.73 21.09 -13.01
N TRP A 437 14.59 20.59 -12.53
CA TRP A 437 13.37 21.38 -12.39
C TRP A 437 13.46 22.48 -11.32
N ILE A 438 14.38 22.37 -10.36
CA ILE A 438 14.54 23.38 -9.31
C ILE A 438 15.36 24.54 -9.87
N GLU A 439 16.50 24.26 -10.49
CA GLU A 439 17.31 25.27 -11.16
C GLU A 439 16.50 25.98 -12.26
N TYR A 440 15.80 25.21 -13.10
CA TYR A 440 14.90 25.75 -14.12
C TYR A 440 13.80 26.64 -13.53
N GLY A 441 13.19 26.21 -12.42
CA GLY A 441 12.15 26.98 -11.71
C GLY A 441 12.67 28.29 -11.09
N GLU A 442 13.94 28.34 -10.69
CA GLU A 442 14.60 29.56 -10.22
C GLU A 442 14.89 30.52 -11.38
N GLU A 443 15.46 30.01 -12.48
CA GLU A 443 15.82 30.79 -13.67
C GLU A 443 14.61 31.42 -14.37
N GLU A 444 13.53 30.66 -14.54
CA GLU A 444 12.27 31.12 -15.15
C GLU A 444 11.39 31.92 -14.17
N GLY A 445 11.85 32.09 -12.92
CA GLY A 445 11.14 32.82 -11.89
C GLY A 445 9.81 32.19 -11.50
N ILE A 446 9.65 30.87 -11.67
CA ILE A 446 8.47 30.12 -11.24
C ILE A 446 8.44 30.02 -9.72
N LEU A 447 9.59 29.71 -9.11
CA LEU A 447 9.75 29.61 -7.65
C LEU A 447 9.72 30.96 -6.93
N ASN A 448 9.98 32.05 -7.66
CA ASN A 448 10.02 33.43 -7.14
C ASN A 448 8.68 34.15 -7.20
N ARG A 449 7.62 33.52 -7.73
CA ARG A 449 6.25 34.07 -7.77
C ARG A 449 5.50 33.68 -6.49
N ASN A 450 5.86 34.31 -5.37
CA ASN A 450 5.06 34.30 -4.14
C ASN A 450 4.74 35.73 -3.70
#